data_AF-A0A1G7GH13-F1
#
_entry.id   AF-A0A1G7GH13-F1
#
_cell.length_a   1.000
_cell.length_b   1.000
_cell.length_c   1.000
_cell.angle_alpha   90.00
_cell.angle_beta   90.00
_cell.angle_gamma   90.00
#
_symmetry.space_group_name_H-M   'P 1'
#
loop_
_entity.id
_entity.type
_entity.pdbx_description
1 polymer ?
#
loop_
_entity_poly.entity_id
_entity_poly.type
_entity_poly.pdbx_seq_one_letter_code
_entity_poly.pdbx_strand_id
1 'polypeptide(L)' 'MEEKVLIFKDTRHQEAFRKALERASLGRAVIRPDHGWPKPALRVRGVNLSHVLAAAIWAGFEPEVVLE' A
#
# COMPACT_ATOMS: atom_id res chain seq x y z
N MET A 1 6.58 14.38 1.86
CA MET A 1 6.48 12.99 1.38
C MET A 1 5.48 12.97 0.25
N GLU A 2 5.90 12.45 -0.89
CA GLU A 2 5.07 12.30 -2.09
C GLU A 2 3.95 11.29 -1.85
N GLU A 3 2.89 11.44 -2.62
CA GLU A 3 1.83 10.46 -2.74
C GLU A 3 2.40 9.25 -3.50
N LYS A 4 1.95 8.03 -3.19
CA LYS A 4 2.30 6.84 -3.95
C LYS A 4 1.06 6.05 -4.27
N VAL A 5 1.08 5.33 -5.38
CA VAL A 5 0.03 4.38 -5.76
C VAL A 5 0.58 2.97 -5.74
N LEU A 6 -0.06 2.10 -4.97
CA LEU A 6 0.26 0.68 -4.85
C LEU A 6 -0.82 -0.12 -5.60
N ILE A 7 -0.43 -0.94 -6.57
CA ILE A 7 -1.36 -1.76 -7.36
C ILE A 7 -1.25 -3.22 -6.93
N PHE A 8 -2.38 -3.91 -6.85
CA PHE A 8 -2.50 -5.27 -6.32
C PHE A 8 -3.21 -6.20 -7.31
N LYS A 9 -2.94 -7.49 -7.16
CA LYS A 9 -3.54 -8.56 -7.97
C LYS A 9 -5.06 -8.64 -7.79
N ASP A 10 -5.53 -8.58 -6.54
CA ASP A 10 -6.94 -8.66 -6.19
C ASP A 10 -7.25 -7.86 -4.91
N THR A 11 -8.54 -7.69 -4.63
CA THR A 11 -9.03 -6.90 -3.49
C THR A 11 -8.59 -7.47 -2.14
N ARG A 12 -8.37 -8.80 -2.04
CA ARG A 12 -7.90 -9.41 -0.78
C ARG A 12 -6.46 -9.00 -0.49
N HIS A 13 -5.61 -8.99 -1.51
CA HIS A 13 -4.23 -8.50 -1.39
C HIS A 13 -4.20 -7.01 -1.05
N GLN A 14 -5.05 -6.19 -1.69
CA GLN A 14 -5.19 -4.78 -1.37
C GLN A 14 -5.55 -4.55 0.11
N GLU A 15 -6.55 -5.26 0.64
CA GLU A 15 -6.99 -5.12 2.03
C GLU A 15 -5.95 -5.63 3.04
N ALA A 16 -5.32 -6.77 2.75
CA ALA A 16 -4.26 -7.31 3.59
C ALA A 16 -3.06 -6.34 3.65
N PHE A 17 -2.66 -5.79 2.51
CA PHE A 17 -1.57 -4.83 2.45
C PHE A 17 -1.92 -3.51 3.13
N ARG A 18 -3.16 -3.02 3.03
CA ARG A 18 -3.64 -1.85 3.78
C ARG A 18 -3.38 -2.01 5.27
N LYS A 19 -3.81 -3.13 5.85
CA LYS A 19 -3.62 -3.43 7.29
C LYS A 19 -2.14 -3.52 7.66
N ALA A 20 -1.33 -4.15 6.81
CA ALA A 20 0.11 -4.25 7.02
C ALA A 20 0.79 -2.87 6.99
N LEU A 21 0.37 -1.99 6.08
CA LEU A 21 0.93 -0.65 5.93
C LEU A 21 0.48 0.31 7.05
N GLU A 22 -0.76 0.20 7.52
CA GLU A 22 -1.22 0.89 8.74
C GLU A 22 -0.32 0.53 9.93
N ARG A 23 0.00 -0.76 10.09
CA ARG A 23 0.92 -1.23 11.13
C ARG A 23 2.35 -0.74 10.92
N ALA A 24 2.88 -0.85 9.72
CA ALA A 24 4.25 -0.47 9.39
C ALA A 24 4.50 1.04 9.56
N SER A 25 3.49 1.86 9.32
CA SER A 25 3.55 3.32 9.48
C SER A 25 3.17 3.82 10.88
N LEU A 26 2.86 2.91 11.82
CA LEU A 26 2.35 3.24 13.15
C LEU A 26 1.11 4.17 13.10
N GLY A 27 0.23 3.95 12.11
CA GLY A 27 -0.97 4.74 11.88
C GLY A 27 -0.74 6.14 11.29
N ARG A 28 0.49 6.49 10.89
CA ARG A 28 0.81 7.81 10.32
C ARG A 28 0.49 7.93 8.83
N ALA A 29 0.34 6.80 8.14
CA ALA A 29 0.00 6.78 6.72
C ALA A 29 -1.46 7.18 6.50
N VAL A 30 -1.70 8.06 5.53
CA VAL A 30 -3.03 8.26 4.97
C VAL A 30 -3.18 7.26 3.83
N ILE A 31 -4.07 6.29 3.97
CA ILE A 31 -4.27 5.20 3.00
C ILE A 31 -5.71 5.22 2.52
N ARG A 32 -5.92 5.26 1.20
CA ARG A 32 -7.25 5.26 0.57
C ARG A 32 -7.29 4.29 -0.60
N PRO A 33 -8.40 3.58 -0.82
CA PRO A 33 -8.64 2.89 -2.08
C PRO A 33 -8.57 3.87 -3.25
N ASP A 34 -7.90 3.47 -4.33
CA ASP A 34 -7.90 4.19 -5.60
C ASP A 34 -8.69 3.40 -6.64
N HIS A 35 -9.83 3.97 -7.06
CA HIS A 35 -10.73 3.36 -8.03
C HIS A 35 -10.46 3.82 -9.48
N GLY A 36 -9.42 4.64 -9.69
CA GLY A 36 -9.02 5.10 -11.03
C GLY A 36 -8.25 4.04 -11.83
N TRP A 37 -7.93 2.90 -11.22
CA TRP A 37 -7.10 1.85 -11.83
C TRP A 37 -7.94 0.62 -12.22
N PRO A 38 -7.60 -0.05 -13.34
CA PRO A 38 -8.25 -1.32 -13.73
C PRO A 38 -8.05 -2.44 -12.70
N LYS A 39 -6.99 -2.34 -11.89
CA LYS A 39 -6.65 -3.27 -10.82
C LYS A 39 -6.88 -2.62 -9.46
N PRO A 40 -7.14 -3.42 -8.40
CA PRO A 40 -7.23 -2.91 -7.04
C PRO A 40 -5.98 -2.11 -6.65
N ALA A 41 -6.17 -0.88 -6.18
CA ALA A 41 -5.08 0.03 -5.88
C ALA A 41 -5.28 0.79 -4.56
N LEU A 42 -4.17 1.17 -3.93
CA LEU A 42 -4.15 2.05 -2.77
C LEU A 42 -3.35 3.30 -3.09
N ARG A 43 -3.95 4.46 -2.81
CA ARG A 43 -3.26 5.74 -2.77
C ARG A 43 -2.79 5.99 -1.35
N VAL A 44 -1.50 6.20 -1.18
CA VAL A 44 -0.85 6.27 0.13
C VAL A 44 0.00 7.53 0.25
N ARG A 45 -0.09 8.22 1.38
CA ARG A 45 0.70 9.41 1.69
C ARG A 45 1.30 9.31 3.07
N GLY A 46 2.47 9.91 3.27
CA GLY A 46 3.19 9.84 4.56
C GLY A 46 3.93 8.52 4.78
N VAL A 47 4.15 7.75 3.71
CA VAL A 47 4.94 6.52 3.72
C VAL A 47 6.24 6.73 2.94
N ASN A 48 7.28 6.01 3.34
CA ASN A 48 8.55 5.93 2.62
C ASN A 48 8.76 4.47 2.16
N LEU A 49 9.83 4.21 1.42
CA LEU A 49 10.11 2.87 0.92
C LEU A 49 10.27 1.84 2.06
N SER A 50 10.87 2.22 3.18
CA SER A 50 11.01 1.34 4.36
C SER A 50 9.67 0.89 4.93
N HIS A 51 8.67 1.76 4.96
CA HIS A 51 7.31 1.38 5.39
C HIS A 51 6.66 0.41 4.42
N VAL A 52 6.84 0.59 3.10
CA VAL A 52 6.31 -0.31 2.07
C VAL A 52 6.98 -1.68 2.16
N LEU A 53 8.31 -1.73 2.31
CA LEU A 53 9.07 -2.96 2.50
C LEU A 53 8.65 -3.70 3.78
N ALA A 54 8.51 -2.98 4.89
CA ALA A 54 8.00 -3.57 6.13
C ALA A 54 6.60 -4.15 5.90
N ALA A 55 5.69 -3.40 5.29
CA ALA A 55 4.34 -3.89 4.98
C ALA A 55 4.35 -5.15 4.11
N ALA A 56 5.26 -5.25 3.14
CA ALA A 56 5.42 -6.45 2.32
C ALA A 56 5.87 -7.67 3.13
N ILE A 57 6.84 -7.50 4.04
CA ILE A 57 7.28 -8.56 4.95
C ILE A 57 6.13 -9.03 5.85
N TRP A 58 5.33 -8.10 6.39
CA TRP A 58 4.17 -8.42 7.22
C TRP A 58 3.04 -9.09 6.44
N ALA A 59 2.79 -8.67 5.21
CA ALA A 59 1.73 -9.20 4.35
C ALA A 59 2.10 -10.54 3.69
N GLY A 60 3.41 -10.83 3.57
CA GLY A 60 3.92 -12.01 2.89
C GLY A 60 3.95 -11.89 1.36
N PHE A 61 3.81 -10.67 0.81
CA PHE A 61 3.85 -10.39 -0.63
C PHE A 61 4.13 -8.90 -0.89
N GLU A 62 4.58 -8.58 -2.10
CA GLU A 62 4.80 -7.21 -2.57
C GLU A 62 3.62 -6.72 -3.45
N PRO A 63 3.35 -5.39 -3.50
CA PRO A 63 2.49 -4.82 -4.52
C PRO A 63 3.05 -5.11 -5.92
N GLU A 64 2.18 -5.26 -6.92
CA GLU A 64 2.62 -5.51 -8.30
C GLU A 64 3.33 -4.30 -8.90
N VAL A 65 2.90 -3.09 -8.52
CA VAL A 65 3.46 -1.82 -8.99
C VAL A 65 3.44 -0.81 -7.85
N VAL A 66 4.53 -0.03 -7.75
CA VAL A 66 4.65 1.14 -6.89
C VAL A 66 4.94 2.34 -7.77
N LEU A 67 4.01 3.29 -7.84
CA LEU A 67 4.16 4.55 -8.59
C LEU A 67 4.33 5.73 -7.61
N GLU A 68 5.16 6.70 -8.00
CA GLU A 68 5.36 7.98 -7.29
C GLU A 68 4.50 9.10 -7.88
#